data_AF-A0A845BLI2-F1
#
_entry.id   AF-A0A845BLI2-F1
#
_cell.length_a   1.000
_cell.length_b   1.000
_cell.length_c   1.000
_cell.angle_alpha   90.00
_cell.angle_beta   90.00
_cell.angle_gamma   90.00
#
_symmetry.space_group_name_H-M   'P 1'
#
loop_
_entity.id
_entity.type
_entity.pdbx_description
1 polymer ?
#
loop_
_entity_poly.entity_id
_entity_poly.type
_entity_poly.pdbx_seq_one_letter_code
_entity_poly.pdbx_strand_id
1 'polypeptide(L)'
;MHCLSNAFERRWTAIILALYGLIMLPLPWYYNESYLPGPLGVPMFLWGWIGHGFVVLVTVVIFARQCLARPEYQSLDASTGDEQ
;
A
#
# COMPACT_ATOMS: atom_id res chain seq x y z
N MET A 1 -13.80 -13.26 9.46
CA MET A 1 -13.07 -12.73 8.31
C MET A 1 -11.72 -13.44 8.24
N HIS A 2 -11.40 -14.07 7.12
CA HIS A 2 -10.19 -14.91 6.97
C HIS A 2 -8.89 -14.14 7.26
N CYS A 3 -8.89 -12.83 7.00
CA CYS A 3 -7.80 -11.87 7.19
C CYS A 3 -7.30 -11.64 8.63
N LEU A 4 -7.99 -12.17 9.66
CA LEU A 4 -7.54 -12.06 11.07
C LEU A 4 -6.88 -13.35 11.59
N SER A 5 -6.92 -14.43 10.80
CA SER A 5 -6.44 -15.77 11.20
C SER A 5 -4.91 -15.88 11.17
N ASN A 6 -4.27 -15.22 10.20
CA ASN A 6 -2.84 -15.25 9.99
C ASN A 6 -2.20 -13.91 10.42
N ALA A 7 -1.07 -13.97 11.13
CA ALA A 7 -0.33 -12.78 11.55
C ALA A 7 0.11 -11.90 10.36
N PHE A 8 0.45 -12.51 9.22
CA PHE A 8 0.79 -11.81 7.98
C PHE A 8 -0.41 -11.02 7.44
N GLU A 9 -1.53 -11.71 7.22
CA GLU A 9 -2.76 -11.10 6.69
C GLU A 9 -3.28 -10.01 7.62
N ARG A 10 -3.24 -10.23 8.94
CA ARG A 10 -3.69 -9.25 9.93
C ARG A 10 -2.84 -7.99 9.89
N ARG A 11 -1.50 -8.13 9.82
CA ARG A 11 -0.58 -7.00 9.71
C ARG A 11 -0.85 -6.19 8.44
N TRP A 12 -0.91 -6.86 7.30
CA TRP A 12 -1.09 -6.17 6.01
C TRP A 12 -2.48 -5.59 5.84
N THR A 13 -3.51 -6.27 6.34
CA THR A 13 -4.88 -5.72 6.42
C THR A 13 -4.89 -4.45 7.26
N ALA A 14 -4.24 -4.44 8.43
CA ALA A 14 -4.16 -3.23 9.27
C ALA A 14 -3.43 -2.08 8.56
N ILE A 15 -2.32 -2.35 7.86
CA ILE A 15 -1.56 -1.34 7.10
C ILE A 15 -2.42 -0.75 5.97
N ILE A 16 -3.07 -1.60 5.16
CA ILE A 16 -3.91 -1.15 4.04
C ILE A 16 -5.11 -0.35 4.55
N LEU A 17 -5.77 -0.83 5.62
CA LEU A 17 -6.88 -0.11 6.23
C LEU A 17 -6.44 1.22 6.85
N ALA A 18 -5.23 1.31 7.41
CA ALA A 18 -4.70 2.57 7.92
C ALA A 18 -4.44 3.57 6.80
N LEU A 19 -3.87 3.14 5.67
CA LEU A 19 -3.68 4.00 4.50
C LEU A 19 -5.03 4.47 3.92
N TYR A 20 -6.00 3.57 3.81
CA TYR A 20 -7.35 3.91 3.40
C TYR A 20 -8.06 4.86 4.38
N GLY A 21 -7.93 4.62 5.69
CA GLY A 21 -8.49 5.49 6.71
C GLY A 21 -7.86 6.89 6.66
N LEU A 22 -6.56 6.97 6.40
CA LEU A 22 -5.83 8.24 6.31
C LEU A 22 -6.34 9.13 5.17
N ILE A 23 -6.66 8.57 4.00
CA ILE A 23 -7.21 9.36 2.87
C ILE A 23 -8.65 9.82 3.12
N MET A 24 -9.39 9.13 3.98
CA MET A 24 -10.77 9.48 4.32
C MET A 24 -10.85 10.66 5.30
N LEU A 25 -9.76 11.00 5.97
CA LEU A 25 -9.73 12.16 6.86
C LEU A 25 -9.75 13.45 6.02
N PRO A 26 -10.56 14.45 6.39
CA PRO A 26 -10.69 15.72 5.67
C PRO A 26 -9.50 16.64 5.98
N LEU A 27 -8.30 16.16 5.71
CA LEU A 27 -7.06 16.87 5.96
C LEU A 27 -6.75 17.81 4.79
N PRO A 28 -6.16 18.98 5.04
CA PRO A 28 -5.91 20.00 4.01
C PRO A 28 -4.93 19.54 2.90
N TRP A 29 -4.23 18.42 3.09
CA TRP A 29 -3.39 17.82 2.08
C TRP A 29 -4.09 16.73 1.24
N TYR A 30 -5.34 16.35 1.55
CA TYR A 30 -6.15 15.48 0.66
C TYR A 30 -7.29 16.23 -0.01
N TYR A 31 -7.85 17.23 0.67
CA TYR A 31 -8.99 18.00 0.20
C TYR A 31 -8.95 19.44 0.70
N ASN A 32 -9.32 20.40 -0.15
CA ASN A 32 -9.53 21.79 0.25
C ASN A 32 -10.74 22.37 -0.51
N GLU A 33 -11.57 23.13 0.19
CA GLU A 33 -12.68 23.88 -0.43
C GLU A 33 -12.21 25.19 -1.08
N SER A 34 -11.07 25.71 -0.63
CA SER A 34 -10.43 26.91 -1.17
C SER A 34 -8.99 26.60 -1.57
N TYR A 35 -8.44 27.40 -2.48
CA TYR A 35 -7.07 27.20 -2.93
C TYR A 35 -6.08 27.48 -1.78
N LEU A 36 -5.41 26.42 -1.33
CA LEU A 36 -4.31 26.49 -0.37
C LEU A 36 -2.98 26.37 -1.16
N PRO A 37 -2.18 27.45 -1.28
CA PRO A 37 -0.94 27.42 -2.03
C PRO A 37 0.11 26.57 -1.31
N GLY A 38 0.70 25.63 -2.05
CA GLY A 38 1.86 24.86 -1.61
C GLY A 38 3.15 25.32 -2.26
N PRO A 39 4.24 24.54 -2.12
CA PRO A 39 5.49 24.78 -2.82
C PRO A 39 5.26 25.01 -4.32
N LEU A 40 5.98 26.00 -4.87
CA LEU A 40 5.89 26.40 -6.29
C LEU A 40 4.49 26.91 -6.73
N GLY A 41 3.63 27.30 -5.78
CA GLY A 41 2.25 27.70 -6.09
C GLY A 41 1.36 26.53 -6.52
N VAL A 42 1.81 25.29 -6.34
CA VAL A 42 1.00 24.10 -6.62
C VAL A 42 0.02 23.91 -5.46
N PRO A 43 -1.29 23.65 -5.73
CA PRO A 43 -2.26 23.36 -4.68
C PRO A 43 -1.77 22.30 -3.68
N MET A 44 -1.92 22.57 -2.39
CA MET A 44 -1.41 21.71 -1.31
C MET A 44 -1.92 20.27 -1.38
N PHE A 45 -3.16 20.05 -1.83
CA PHE A 45 -3.69 18.68 -1.94
C PHE A 45 -2.91 17.83 -2.94
N LEU A 46 -2.36 18.42 -4.01
CA LEU A 46 -1.57 17.66 -4.99
C LEU A 46 -0.31 17.07 -4.36
N TRP A 47 0.36 17.82 -3.49
CA TRP A 47 1.51 17.32 -2.74
C TRP A 47 1.16 16.16 -1.82
N GLY A 48 0.01 16.24 -1.13
CA GLY A 48 -0.47 15.15 -0.29
C GLY A 48 -0.82 13.90 -1.09
N TRP A 49 -1.46 14.05 -2.25
CA TRP A 49 -1.77 12.93 -3.16
C TRP A 49 -0.50 12.29 -3.76
N ILE A 50 0.48 13.10 -4.16
CA ILE A 50 1.78 12.59 -4.64
C ILE A 50 2.50 11.82 -3.54
N GLY A 51 2.59 12.40 -2.34
CA GLY A 51 3.25 11.77 -1.19
C GLY A 51 2.55 10.47 -0.78
N HIS A 52 1.22 10.49 -0.67
CA HIS A 52 0.45 9.30 -0.33
C HIS A 52 0.55 8.23 -1.41
N GLY A 53 0.44 8.60 -2.69
CA GLY A 53 0.60 7.69 -3.82
C GLY A 53 1.97 7.00 -3.81
N PHE A 54 3.03 7.75 -3.54
CA PHE A 54 4.38 7.18 -3.39
C PHE A 54 4.45 6.17 -2.24
N VAL A 55 3.89 6.50 -1.06
CA VAL A 55 3.84 5.58 0.09
C VAL A 55 3.06 4.31 -0.25
N VAL A 56 1.93 4.42 -0.94
CA VAL A 56 1.13 3.27 -1.39
C VAL A 56 1.93 2.39 -2.35
N LEU A 57 2.60 2.97 -3.34
CA LEU A 57 3.43 2.21 -4.29
C LEU A 57 4.54 1.43 -3.59
N VAL A 58 5.28 2.08 -2.68
CA VAL A 58 6.32 1.41 -1.88
C VAL A 58 5.71 0.28 -1.03
N THR A 59 4.57 0.54 -0.40
CA THR A 59 3.85 -0.44 0.41
C THR A 59 3.45 -1.67 -0.41
N VAL A 60 2.92 -1.47 -1.63
CA VAL A 60 2.57 -2.54 -2.56
C VAL A 60 3.80 -3.36 -2.98
N VAL A 61 4.92 -2.70 -3.28
CA VAL A 61 6.17 -3.41 -3.63
C VAL A 61 6.66 -4.28 -2.47
N ILE A 62 6.66 -3.76 -1.24
CA ILE A 62 7.05 -4.53 -0.06
C ILE A 62 6.08 -5.69 0.19
N PHE A 63 4.78 -5.44 0.06
CA PHE A 63 3.75 -6.47 0.18
C PHE A 63 3.96 -7.60 -0.83
N ALA A 64 4.12 -7.25 -2.11
CA ALA A 64 4.33 -8.22 -3.19
C ALA A 64 5.57 -9.08 -2.94
N ARG A 65 6.70 -8.47 -2.55
CA ARG A 65 7.93 -9.20 -2.22
C ARG A 65 7.74 -10.19 -1.08
N GLN A 66 7.02 -9.80 -0.02
CA GLN A 66 6.78 -10.70 1.10
C GLN A 66 5.77 -11.80 0.78
N CYS A 67 4.75 -11.51 -0.03
CA CYS A 67 3.80 -12.50 -0.52
C CYS A 67 4.52 -13.59 -1.34
N LEU A 68 5.34 -13.19 -2.31
CA LEU A 68 6.07 -14.12 -3.18
C LEU A 68 7.16 -14.92 -2.44
N ALA A 69 7.64 -14.43 -1.29
CA ALA A 69 8.58 -15.17 -0.45
C ALA A 69 7.94 -16.31 0.37
N ARG A 70 6.60 -16.44 0.36
CA ARG A 70 5.92 -17.48 1.14
C ARG A 70 6.07 -18.85 0.46
N PRO A 71 6.33 -19.93 1.22
CA PRO A 71 6.56 -21.28 0.68
C PRO A 71 5.42 -21.79 -0.22
N GLU A 72 4.18 -21.37 0.07
CA GLU A 72 2.98 -21.71 -0.69
C GLU A 72 3.05 -21.31 -2.18
N TYR A 73 3.85 -20.30 -2.53
CA TYR A 73 4.04 -19.83 -3.90
C TYR A 73 5.31 -20.34 -4.57
N GLN A 74 6.19 -21.02 -3.82
CA GLN A 74 7.46 -21.58 -4.33
C GLN A 74 7.32 -23.02 -4.83
N SER A 75 6.17 -23.65 -4.58
CA SER A 75 5.89 -25.05 -4.94
C SER A 75 5.81 -25.30 -6.45
N LEU A 76 5.61 -24.28 -7.27
CA LEU A 76 5.53 -24.40 -8.73
C LEU A 76 6.90 -24.52 -9.40
N ASP A 77 7.95 -23.93 -8.83
CA ASP A 77 9.31 -23.97 -9.39
C ASP A 77 10.00 -25.31 -9.10
N ALA A 78 9.60 -26.02 -8.04
CA ALA A 78 10.15 -27.32 -7.67
C ALA A 78 9.74 -28.44 -8.63
N SER A 79 8.50 -28.43 -9.13
CA SER A 79 7.98 -29.47 -10.03
C SER A 79 8.53 -29.43 -11.45
N THR A 80 9.14 -28.32 -11.88
CA THR A 80 9.74 -28.18 -13.22
C THR A 80 11.22 -28.58 -13.25
N GLY A 81 11.85 -28.77 -12.09
CA GLY A 81 13.25 -29.18 -11.97
C GLY A 81 13.48 -30.70 -11.97
N ASP A 82 12.43 -31.50 -11.77
CA ASP A 82 12.52 -32.97 -11.70
C ASP A 82 12.27 -33.67 -13.05
N GLU A 83 12.11 -32.91 -14.15
CA GLU A 83 11.96 -33.44 -15.54
C GLU A 83 13.19 -33.23 -16.44
N GLN A 84 14.39 -33.00 -15.89
CA GLN A 84 15.66 -32.96 -16.66
C GLN A 84 16.66 -34.03 -16.22
#